data_AF-A0A7K4K716-F1
#
_entry.id   AF-A0A7K4K716-F1
#
_cell.length_a   1.000
_cell.length_b   1.000
_cell.length_c   1.000
_cell.angle_alpha   90.00
_cell.angle_beta   90.00
_cell.angle_gamma   90.00
#
_symmetry.space_group_name_H-M   'P 1'
#
loop_
_entity.id
_entity.type
_entity.pdbx_description
1 polymer ?
#
loop_
_entity_poly.entity_id
_entity_poly.type
_entity_poly.pdbx_seq_one_letter_code
_entity_poly.pdbx_strand_id
1 'polypeptide(L)'
;VELSAVVRVFTRWSSAVNIITDSAYVAGLVSRLEHSFLKEVSNETLFALLWKLRWLLNRRIYPYFIQHVRSHTLLVEPISKGNAQADSLAGAVVLPDRFAQACLSHDFYHQNAKVLRRLFQLTQEQARQIIQSCPDCQHILPVPSIGVNP
;
A
#
# COMPACT_ATOMS: atom_id res chain seq x y z
N VAL A 1 -3.73 1.11 0.34
CA VAL A 1 -3.39 2.41 -0.28
C VAL A 1 -4.29 2.69 -1.47
N GLU A 2 -4.25 1.87 -2.53
CA GLU A 2 -5.08 2.08 -3.73
C GLU A 2 -6.60 2.08 -3.48
N LEU A 3 -7.11 1.08 -2.73
CA LEU A 3 -8.54 1.01 -2.42
C LEU A 3 -9.01 2.23 -1.61
N SER A 4 -8.21 2.67 -0.64
CA SER A 4 -8.51 3.88 0.15
C SER A 4 -8.48 5.15 -0.70
N ALA A 5 -7.59 5.23 -1.69
CA ALA A 5 -7.55 6.35 -2.63
C ALA A 5 -8.84 6.41 -3.45
N VAL A 6 -9.32 5.27 -3.96
CA VAL A 6 -10.60 5.20 -4.68
C VAL A 6 -11.79 5.55 -3.80
N VAL A 7 -11.86 5.04 -2.56
CA VAL A 7 -12.88 5.45 -1.59
C VAL A 7 -12.85 6.96 -1.36
N ARG A 8 -11.66 7.57 -1.29
CA ARG A 8 -11.50 9.01 -1.13
C ARG A 8 -12.03 9.78 -2.34
N VAL A 9 -11.78 9.30 -3.56
CA VAL A 9 -12.32 9.89 -4.80
C VAL A 9 -13.85 9.89 -4.75
N PHE A 10 -14.48 8.75 -4.49
CA PHE A 10 -15.94 8.65 -4.43
C PHE A 10 -16.56 9.45 -3.27
N THR A 11 -15.82 9.65 -2.18
CA THR A 11 -16.26 10.50 -1.06
C THR A 11 -16.18 11.98 -1.41
N ARG A 12 -15.17 12.40 -2.18
CA ARG A 12 -14.88 13.81 -2.45
C ARG A 12 -15.63 14.37 -3.66
N TRP A 13 -15.80 13.57 -4.70
CA TRP A 13 -16.45 13.99 -5.94
C TRP A 13 -17.81 13.31 -6.11
N SER A 14 -18.86 14.09 -5.86
CA SER A 14 -20.25 13.69 -6.12
C SER A 14 -20.62 13.79 -7.60
N SER A 15 -19.97 14.67 -8.38
CA SER A 15 -20.17 14.84 -9.83
C SER A 15 -19.51 13.74 -10.66
N ALA A 16 -19.69 13.75 -11.98
CA ALA A 16 -19.06 12.80 -12.89
C ALA A 16 -17.52 12.77 -12.72
N VAL A 17 -16.92 11.56 -12.72
CA VAL A 17 -15.48 11.38 -12.49
C VAL A 17 -14.92 10.24 -13.34
N ASN A 18 -13.71 10.43 -13.85
CA ASN A 18 -12.93 9.38 -14.52
C ASN A 18 -11.75 9.00 -13.63
N ILE A 19 -11.59 7.72 -13.35
CA ILE A 19 -10.56 7.17 -12.48
C ILE A 19 -9.63 6.31 -13.34
N ILE A 20 -8.36 6.69 -13.38
CA ILE A 20 -7.31 5.87 -13.96
C ILE A 20 -6.49 5.31 -12.80
N THR A 21 -6.34 4.00 -12.76
CA THR A 21 -5.60 3.31 -11.69
C THR A 21 -4.64 2.30 -12.31
N ASP A 22 -3.47 2.12 -11.72
CA ASP A 22 -2.54 1.07 -12.09
C ASP A 22 -2.73 -0.23 -11.29
N SER A 23 -3.71 -0.23 -10.39
CA SER A 23 -4.14 -1.44 -9.69
C SER A 23 -5.23 -2.16 -10.47
N ALA A 24 -4.84 -3.21 -11.18
CA ALA A 24 -5.79 -4.12 -11.85
C ALA A 24 -6.81 -4.70 -10.86
N TYR A 25 -6.37 -4.94 -9.62
CA TYR A 25 -7.24 -5.39 -8.53
C TYR A 25 -8.35 -4.38 -8.24
N VAL A 26 -8.00 -3.10 -8.02
CA VAL A 26 -8.98 -2.06 -7.69
C VAL A 26 -9.92 -1.78 -8.86
N ALA A 27 -9.40 -1.70 -10.10
CA ALA A 27 -10.23 -1.52 -11.28
C ALA A 27 -11.28 -2.64 -11.43
N GLY A 28 -10.85 -3.90 -11.30
CA GLY A 28 -11.75 -5.04 -11.36
C GLY A 28 -12.73 -5.08 -10.20
N LEU A 29 -12.28 -4.72 -9.00
CA LEU A 29 -13.11 -4.69 -7.80
C LEU A 29 -14.25 -3.67 -7.96
N VAL A 30 -13.96 -2.41 -8.28
CA VAL A 30 -14.97 -1.35 -8.45
C VAL A 30 -16.02 -1.76 -9.47
N SER A 31 -15.57 -2.31 -10.61
CA SER A 31 -16.46 -2.74 -11.70
C SER A 31 -17.43 -3.86 -11.29
N ARG A 32 -17.12 -4.64 -10.26
CA ARG A 32 -17.95 -5.75 -9.78
C ARG A 32 -18.66 -5.44 -8.46
N LEU A 33 -18.23 -4.41 -7.74
CA LEU A 33 -18.70 -4.16 -6.39
C LEU A 33 -20.10 -3.53 -6.38
N GLU A 34 -20.44 -2.81 -7.44
CA GLU A 34 -21.79 -2.27 -7.66
C GLU A 34 -22.81 -3.42 -7.62
N HIS A 35 -23.81 -3.31 -6.76
CA HIS A 35 -24.85 -4.34 -6.53
C HIS A 35 -24.38 -5.72 -6.03
N SER A 36 -23.08 -5.93 -5.77
CA SER A 36 -22.59 -7.18 -5.17
C SER A 36 -23.04 -7.36 -3.72
N PHE A 37 -22.96 -8.56 -3.17
CA PHE A 37 -23.06 -8.79 -1.71
C PHE A 37 -21.67 -9.00 -1.13
N LEU A 38 -21.38 -8.31 -0.02
CA LEU A 38 -20.11 -8.47 0.69
C LEU A 38 -20.30 -9.47 1.82
N LYS A 39 -19.48 -10.52 1.80
CA LYS A 39 -19.33 -11.43 2.94
C LYS A 39 -18.37 -10.78 3.95
N GLU A 40 -18.68 -10.93 5.23
CA GLU A 40 -17.79 -10.53 6.31
C GLU A 40 -16.49 -11.35 6.27
N VAL A 41 -15.37 -10.68 6.54
CA VAL A 41 -14.02 -11.27 6.51
C VAL A 41 -13.27 -10.87 7.76
N SER A 42 -12.27 -11.68 8.14
CA SER A 42 -11.45 -11.45 9.35
C SER A 42 -10.67 -10.13 9.34
N ASN A 43 -10.40 -9.56 8.16
CA ASN A 43 -9.76 -8.26 8.05
C ASN A 43 -10.81 -7.13 8.13
N GLU A 44 -11.08 -6.67 9.35
CA GLU A 44 -12.08 -5.63 9.64
C GLU A 44 -11.81 -4.32 8.89
N THR A 45 -10.54 -3.92 8.77
CA THR A 45 -10.16 -2.66 8.10
C THR A 45 -10.45 -2.72 6.60
N LEU A 46 -10.11 -3.85 5.96
CA LEU A 46 -10.42 -4.09 4.55
C LEU A 46 -11.94 -4.18 4.35
N PHE A 47 -12.64 -4.90 5.23
CA PHE A 47 -14.09 -5.03 5.16
C PHE A 47 -14.79 -3.68 5.26
N ALA A 48 -14.37 -2.82 6.19
CA ALA A 48 -14.91 -1.48 6.34
C ALA A 48 -14.71 -0.61 5.08
N LEU A 49 -13.54 -0.69 4.44
CA LEU A 49 -13.27 0.01 3.18
C LEU A 49 -14.15 -0.50 2.04
N LEU A 50 -14.29 -1.82 1.90
CA LEU A 50 -15.13 -2.46 0.88
C LEU A 50 -16.60 -2.08 1.08
N TRP A 51 -17.09 -2.15 2.32
CA TRP A 51 -18.45 -1.79 2.66
C TRP A 51 -18.75 -0.32 2.35
N LYS A 52 -17.85 0.58 2.74
CA LYS A 52 -17.96 2.01 2.43
C LYS A 52 -17.94 2.28 0.93
N LEU A 53 -17.04 1.63 0.18
CA LEU A 53 -16.97 1.80 -1.27
C LEU A 53 -18.28 1.34 -1.93
N ARG A 54 -18.77 0.14 -1.58
CA ARG A 54 -20.05 -0.39 -2.07
C ARG A 54 -21.19 0.59 -1.82
N TRP A 55 -21.27 1.13 -0.60
CA TRP A 55 -22.29 2.10 -0.22
C TRP A 55 -22.21 3.37 -1.08
N LEU A 56 -21.00 3.88 -1.34
CA LEU A 56 -20.79 5.07 -2.16
C LEU A 56 -21.20 4.82 -3.63
N LEU A 57 -20.85 3.66 -4.18
CA LEU A 57 -21.20 3.30 -5.56
C LEU A 57 -22.72 3.19 -5.73
N ASN A 58 -23.41 2.47 -4.84
CA ASN A 58 -24.85 2.27 -4.94
C ASN A 58 -25.68 3.54 -4.74
N ARG A 59 -25.13 4.60 -4.14
CA ARG A 59 -25.81 5.91 -3.96
C ARG A 59 -25.43 6.94 -5.01
N ARG A 60 -24.51 6.60 -5.90
CA ARG A 60 -23.98 7.55 -6.86
C ARG A 60 -25.01 7.84 -7.94
N ILE A 61 -25.31 9.11 -8.16
CA ILE A 61 -26.26 9.57 -9.19
C ILE A 61 -25.53 9.89 -10.50
N TYR A 62 -24.31 10.43 -10.40
CA TYR A 62 -23.52 10.85 -11.55
C TYR A 62 -22.62 9.73 -12.06
N PRO A 63 -22.42 9.61 -13.38
CA PRO A 63 -21.64 8.54 -13.96
C PRO A 63 -20.19 8.58 -13.49
N TYR A 64 -19.54 7.42 -13.51
CA TYR A 64 -18.11 7.32 -13.31
C TYR A 64 -17.53 6.36 -14.34
N PHE A 65 -16.26 6.58 -14.67
CA PHE A 65 -15.47 5.67 -15.47
C PHE A 65 -14.28 5.20 -14.64
N ILE A 66 -13.94 3.92 -14.74
CA ILE A 66 -12.71 3.40 -14.14
C ILE A 66 -11.97 2.53 -15.16
N GLN A 67 -10.68 2.79 -15.33
CA GLN A 67 -9.81 2.04 -16.23
C GLN A 67 -8.50 1.68 -15.55
N HIS A 68 -8.11 0.42 -15.74
CA HIS A 68 -6.78 -0.03 -15.36
C HIS A 68 -5.75 0.32 -16.42
N VAL A 69 -4.61 0.85 -16.00
CA VAL A 69 -3.49 1.23 -16.85
C VAL A 69 -2.18 0.76 -16.24
N ARG A 70 -1.35 0.00 -16.96
CA ARG A 70 -0.09 -0.50 -16.41
C ARG A 70 0.94 0.64 -16.24
N SER A 71 1.48 0.81 -15.03
CA SER A 71 2.50 1.83 -14.71
C SER A 71 3.79 1.71 -15.54
N HIS A 72 4.08 0.52 -16.08
CA HIS A 72 5.28 0.25 -16.91
C HIS A 72 5.01 0.24 -18.42
N THR A 73 3.86 0.72 -18.88
CA THR A 73 3.62 0.93 -20.31
C THR A 73 3.99 2.35 -20.71
N LEU A 74 4.45 2.56 -21.95
CA LEU A 74 4.70 3.88 -22.53
C LEU A 74 3.38 4.63 -22.70
N LEU A 75 2.85 5.12 -21.59
CA LEU A 75 1.60 5.86 -21.56
C LEU A 75 1.81 7.26 -22.11
N VAL A 76 0.72 7.81 -22.66
CA VAL A 76 0.70 9.20 -23.10
C VAL A 76 0.99 10.10 -21.90
N GLU A 77 1.91 11.04 -22.07
CA GLU A 77 2.48 11.95 -21.07
C GLU A 77 1.53 12.43 -19.94
N PRO A 78 0.27 12.85 -20.19
CA PRO A 78 -0.63 13.31 -19.13
C PRO A 78 -0.98 12.23 -18.10
N ILE A 79 -1.18 10.98 -18.54
CA ILE A 79 -1.55 9.87 -17.66
C ILE A 79 -0.34 9.45 -16.82
N SER A 80 0.83 9.34 -17.46
CA SER A 80 2.09 8.98 -16.81
C SER A 80 2.44 9.94 -15.68
N LYS A 81 2.33 11.26 -15.94
CA LYS A 81 2.57 12.31 -14.95
C LYS A 81 1.58 12.26 -13.80
N GLY A 82 0.29 12.07 -14.11
CA GLY A 82 -0.76 11.93 -13.11
C GLY A 82 -0.53 10.73 -12.17
N ASN A 83 -0.15 9.58 -12.73
CA ASN A 83 0.16 8.38 -11.92
C ASN A 83 1.37 8.62 -11.02
N ALA A 84 2.47 9.14 -11.57
CA ALA A 84 3.68 9.42 -10.78
C ALA A 84 3.40 10.40 -9.63
N GLN A 85 2.56 11.41 -9.87
CA GLN A 85 2.11 12.33 -8.82
C GLN A 85 1.25 11.63 -7.76
N ALA A 86 0.32 10.76 -8.18
CA ALA A 86 -0.50 9.98 -7.26
C ALA A 86 0.36 9.04 -6.39
N ASP A 87 1.30 8.31 -7.00
CA ASP A 87 2.23 7.40 -6.31
C ASP A 87 3.09 8.14 -5.28
N SER A 88 3.62 9.30 -5.67
CA SER A 88 4.40 10.19 -4.80
C SER A 88 3.61 10.61 -3.56
N LEU A 89 2.31 10.92 -3.72
CA LEU A 89 1.46 11.35 -2.62
C LEU A 89 0.93 10.18 -1.79
N ALA A 90 0.73 9.02 -2.42
CA ALA A 90 0.26 7.80 -1.77
C ALA A 90 1.34 7.13 -0.90
N GLY A 91 2.61 7.21 -1.31
CA GLY A 91 3.76 6.76 -0.52
C GLY A 91 4.11 7.67 0.67
N ALA A 92 3.52 8.86 0.75
CA ALA A 92 3.87 9.89 1.73
C ALA A 92 3.06 9.81 3.05
N VAL A 93 2.73 8.61 3.53
CA VAL A 93 2.33 8.44 4.94
C VAL A 93 3.61 8.47 5.78
N VAL A 94 4.15 9.67 5.96
CA VAL A 94 5.33 9.92 6.77
C VAL A 94 4.87 9.94 8.23
N LEU A 95 4.99 8.80 8.93
CA LEU A 95 5.20 8.89 10.38
C LEU A 95 6.44 9.76 10.58
N PRO A 96 6.44 10.81 11.42
CA PRO A 96 7.61 11.68 11.53
C PRO A 96 8.88 10.91 11.93
N ASP A 97 8.73 9.77 12.61
CA ASP A 97 9.83 8.88 12.99
C ASP A 97 10.15 7.84 11.91
N ARG A 98 11.36 7.94 11.36
CA ARG A 98 11.93 6.99 10.38
C ARG A 98 12.13 5.60 10.97
N PHE A 99 12.39 5.49 12.28
CA PHE A 99 12.57 4.21 12.94
C PHE A 99 11.22 3.47 13.03
N ALA A 100 10.16 4.13 13.49
CA ALA A 100 8.82 3.58 13.47
C ALA A 100 8.35 3.17 12.06
N GLN A 101 8.64 3.98 11.03
CA GLN A 101 8.34 3.59 9.64
C GLN A 101 9.06 2.31 9.23
N ALA A 102 10.34 2.19 9.58
CA ALA A 102 11.14 1.02 9.25
C ALA A 102 10.67 -0.24 10.00
N CYS A 103 10.22 -0.11 11.26
CA CYS A 103 9.61 -1.21 12.00
C CYS A 103 8.35 -1.73 11.28
N LEU A 104 7.43 -0.84 10.91
CA LEU A 104 6.21 -1.22 10.18
C LEU A 104 6.51 -1.80 8.79
N SER A 105 7.50 -1.25 8.09
CA SER A 105 7.92 -1.77 6.79
C SER A 105 8.55 -3.15 6.92
N HIS A 106 9.37 -3.38 7.94
CA HIS A 106 9.97 -4.69 8.20
C HIS A 106 8.93 -5.72 8.65
N ASP A 107 7.97 -5.35 9.48
CA ASP A 107 6.88 -6.22 9.93
C ASP A 107 6.07 -6.76 8.73
N PHE A 108 5.90 -5.96 7.69
CA PHE A 108 5.14 -6.36 6.50
C PHE A 108 5.99 -7.07 5.43
N TYR A 109 7.22 -6.62 5.17
CA TYR A 109 8.05 -7.08 4.04
C TYR A 109 9.27 -7.92 4.46
N HIS A 110 9.56 -8.04 5.75
CA HIS A 110 10.75 -8.70 6.31
C HIS A 110 12.06 -8.29 5.61
N GLN A 111 12.20 -7.00 5.31
CA GLN A 111 13.37 -6.45 4.60
C GLN A 111 14.67 -6.62 5.39
N ASN A 112 15.77 -6.94 4.71
CA ASN A 112 17.08 -7.05 5.34
C ASN A 112 17.66 -5.68 5.77
N ALA A 113 18.72 -5.72 6.60
CA ALA A 113 19.30 -4.51 7.20
C ALA A 113 19.81 -3.50 6.16
N LYS A 114 20.33 -3.98 5.02
CA LYS A 114 20.86 -3.11 3.98
C LYS A 114 19.74 -2.29 3.31
N VAL A 115 18.61 -2.93 3.07
CA VAL A 115 17.41 -2.28 2.51
C VAL A 115 16.84 -1.26 3.50
N LEU A 116 16.68 -1.64 4.77
CA LEU A 116 16.17 -0.72 5.81
C LEU A 116 17.04 0.53 5.97
N ARG A 117 18.37 0.36 6.01
CA ARG A 117 19.30 1.48 6.07
C ARG A 117 19.18 2.42 4.86
N ARG A 118 19.05 1.85 3.66
CA ARG A 118 18.97 2.66 2.43
C ARG A 118 17.64 3.40 2.31
N LEU A 119 16.53 2.72 2.59
CA LEU A 119 15.19 3.29 2.44
C LEU A 119 14.85 4.31 3.53
N PHE A 120 15.21 4.01 4.78
CA PHE A 120 14.84 4.84 5.94
C PHE A 120 15.99 5.66 6.52
N GLN A 121 17.18 5.60 5.89
CA GLN A 121 18.38 6.34 6.32
C GLN A 121 18.77 6.04 7.78
N LEU A 122 18.61 4.77 8.19
CA LEU A 122 18.92 4.31 9.55
C LEU A 122 20.39 3.98 9.75
N THR A 123 20.84 4.00 11.00
CA THR A 123 22.14 3.46 11.39
C THR A 123 22.16 1.93 11.31
N GLN A 124 23.35 1.36 11.37
CA GLN A 124 23.52 -0.09 11.34
C GLN A 124 22.97 -0.76 12.60
N GLU A 125 23.15 -0.15 13.78
CA GLU A 125 22.55 -0.59 15.03
C GLU A 125 21.02 -0.58 14.96
N GLN A 126 20.41 0.51 14.47
CA GLN A 126 18.96 0.62 14.35
C GLN A 126 18.37 -0.46 13.43
N ALA A 127 18.97 -0.69 12.26
CA ALA A 127 18.50 -1.71 11.34
C ALA A 127 18.67 -3.14 11.91
N ARG A 128 19.73 -3.40 12.68
CA ARG A 128 19.90 -4.68 13.39
C ARG A 128 18.85 -4.86 14.48
N GLN A 129 18.57 -3.81 15.25
CA GLN A 129 17.57 -3.85 16.30
C GLN A 129 16.19 -4.24 15.75
N ILE A 130 15.78 -3.67 14.62
CA ILE A 130 14.51 -3.99 13.96
C ILE A 130 14.43 -5.49 13.62
N ILE A 131 15.48 -6.06 13.01
CA ILE A 131 15.52 -7.46 12.62
C ILE A 131 15.60 -8.38 13.83
N GLN A 132 16.39 -8.00 14.84
CA GLN A 132 16.47 -8.72 16.11
C GLN A 132 15.18 -8.66 16.90
N SER A 133 14.31 -7.68 16.71
CA SER A 133 12.99 -7.64 17.34
C SER A 133 11.92 -8.43 16.58
N CYS A 134 12.21 -8.91 15.36
CA CYS A 134 11.27 -9.68 14.55
C CYS A 134 11.38 -11.20 14.85
N PRO A 135 10.32 -11.85 15.38
CA PRO A 135 10.35 -13.28 15.73
C PRO A 135 10.69 -14.18 14.54
N ASP A 136 10.11 -13.89 13.37
CA ASP A 136 10.29 -14.69 12.16
C ASP A 136 11.73 -14.59 11.62
N CYS A 137 12.36 -13.42 11.75
CA CYS A 137 13.71 -13.20 11.26
C CYS A 137 14.80 -13.68 12.23
N GLN A 138 14.54 -13.72 13.54
CA GLN A 138 15.49 -14.22 14.53
C GLN A 138 15.93 -15.67 14.24
N HIS A 139 15.01 -16.51 13.77
CA HIS A 139 15.30 -17.92 13.44
C HIS A 139 16.18 -18.11 12.20
N ILE A 140 16.34 -17.08 11.37
CA ILE A 140 17.07 -17.12 10.10
C ILE A 140 18.46 -16.47 10.23
N LEU A 141 18.71 -15.72 11.32
CA LEU A 141 20.01 -15.12 11.57
C LEU A 141 21.07 -16.22 11.74
N PRO A 142 22.21 -16.16 11.04
CA PRO A 142 23.33 -17.04 11.34
C PRO A 142 23.71 -16.82 12.80
N VAL A 143 23.70 -17.87 13.60
CA VAL A 143 24.34 -17.88 14.91
C VAL A 143 25.76 -17.36 14.69
N PRO A 144 26.21 -16.29 15.37
CA PRO A 144 27.60 -15.89 15.28
C PRO A 144 28.42 -17.07 15.80
N SER A 145 29.17 -17.73 14.90
CA SER A 145 30.18 -18.69 15.32
C SER A 145 31.17 -17.90 16.15
N ILE A 146 31.12 -18.09 17.47
CA ILE A 146 32.17 -17.66 18.38
C ILE A 146 33.40 -18.39 17.88
N GLY A 147 34.25 -17.67 17.15
CA GLY A 147 35.56 -18.15 16.75
C GLY A 147 36.36 -18.40 18.01
N VAL A 148 36.31 -19.62 18.52
CA VAL A 148 37.31 -20.14 19.44
C VAL A 148 38.60 -20.28 18.64
N ASN A 149 39.44 -19.26 18.72
CA ASN A 149 40.81 -19.32 18.24
C ASN A 149 41.63 -20.15 19.26
N PRO A 150 42.40 -21.17 18.85
CA PRO A 150 43.33 -21.90 19.72
C PRO A 150 44.47 -21.01 20.25
#